data_AF-A0A7G8ILK7-F1
#
_entry.id   AF-A0A7G8ILK7-F1
#
_cell.length_a   1.000
_cell.length_b   1.000
_cell.length_c   1.000
_cell.angle_alpha   90.00
_cell.angle_beta   90.00
_cell.angle_gamma   90.00
#
_symmetry.space_group_name_H-M   'P 1'
#
loop_
_entity.id
_entity.type
_entity.pdbx_description
1 polymer ?
#
loop_
_entity_poly.entity_id
_entity_poly.type
_entity_poly.pdbx_seq_one_letter_code
_entity_poly.pdbx_strand_id
1 'polypeptide(L)' 'MGDEIVASFDYDLRALRLEYKTTCDALRYWPGGDAQEQEFLVYKKQELFRVLVEQTLQIEAF' A
#
# COMPACT_ATOMS: atom_id res chain seq x y z
N MET A 1 15.47 10.54 -17.13
CA MET A 1 14.12 10.22 -17.65
C MET A 1 13.15 10.78 -16.61
N GLY A 2 12.08 11.46 -17.01
CA GLY A 2 11.12 11.96 -16.01
C GLY A 2 10.23 10.83 -15.52
N ASP A 3 9.88 10.81 -14.24
CA ASP A 3 8.91 9.87 -13.68
C ASP A 3 7.50 10.26 -14.15
N GLU A 4 7.09 9.74 -15.30
CA GLU A 4 5.75 9.91 -15.83
C GLU A 4 4.76 9.11 -14.95
N ILE A 5 3.77 9.80 -14.38
CA ILE A 5 2.75 9.18 -13.53
C ILE A 5 1.80 8.38 -14.42
N VAL A 6 2.14 7.10 -14.64
CA VAL A 6 1.37 6.18 -15.50
C VAL A 6 -0.03 5.83 -14.97
N ALA A 7 -0.27 6.04 -13.67
CA ALA A 7 -1.58 5.84 -13.04
C ALA A 7 -1.70 6.65 -11.73
N SER A 8 -2.92 7.09 -11.43
CA SER A 8 -3.32 7.67 -10.14
C SER A 8 -4.54 6.93 -9.61
N PHE A 9 -4.66 6.79 -8.28
CA PHE A 9 -5.74 6.04 -7.64
C PHE A 9 -6.26 6.79 -6.40
N ASP A 10 -7.55 7.15 -6.42
CA ASP A 10 -8.23 7.74 -5.27
C ASP A 10 -8.84 6.65 -4.37
N TYR A 11 -8.45 6.63 -3.10
CA TYR A 11 -8.89 5.63 -2.13
C TYR A 11 -9.77 6.26 -1.04
N ASP A 12 -11.02 5.77 -0.91
CA ASP A 12 -11.77 5.98 0.33
C ASP A 12 -11.19 5.10 1.46
N LEU A 13 -11.54 5.40 2.71
CA LEU A 13 -11.00 4.67 3.88
C LEU A 13 -11.33 3.16 3.89
N ARG A 14 -12.38 2.71 3.19
CA ARG A 14 -12.72 1.29 3.05
C ARG A 14 -11.82 0.63 2.00
N ALA A 15 -11.60 1.31 0.89
CA ALA A 15 -10.67 0.88 -0.16
C ALA A 15 -9.23 0.80 0.37
N LEU A 16 -8.78 1.80 1.14
CA LEU A 16 -7.47 1.83 1.83
C LEU A 16 -7.29 0.62 2.77
N ARG A 17 -8.33 0.28 3.55
CA ARG A 17 -8.34 -0.90 4.44
C ARG A 17 -8.38 -2.22 3.66
N LEU A 18 -9.09 -2.26 2.53
CA LEU A 18 -9.13 -3.43 1.65
C LEU A 18 -7.77 -3.67 1.00
N GLU A 19 -7.13 -2.63 0.48
CA GLU A 19 -5.81 -2.66 -0.15
C GLU A 19 -4.72 -3.12 0.84
N TYR A 20 -4.76 -2.63 2.08
CA TYR A 20 -3.85 -3.10 3.13
C TYR A 20 -4.06 -4.59 3.43
N LYS A 21 -5.32 -5.04 3.50
CA LYS A 21 -5.66 -6.45 3.69
C LYS A 21 -5.16 -7.32 2.53
N THR A 22 -5.47 -6.97 1.27
CA THR A 22 -5.07 -7.75 0.09
C THR A 22 -3.56 -7.79 -0.08
N THR A 23 -2.86 -6.69 0.22
CA THR A 23 -1.38 -6.66 0.24
C THR A 23 -0.81 -7.61 1.30
N CYS A 24 -1.41 -7.66 2.50
CA CYS A 24 -1.02 -8.60 3.56
C CYS A 24 -1.36 -10.06 3.22
N ASP A 25 -2.47 -10.31 2.55
CA ASP A 25 -2.85 -11.65 2.09
C ASP A 25 -1.91 -12.13 0.96
N ALA A 26 -1.54 -11.27 0.01
CA ALA A 26 -0.59 -11.60 -1.06
C ALA A 26 0.77 -12.03 -0.48
N LEU A 27 1.35 -11.21 0.42
CA LEU A 27 2.60 -11.53 1.12
C LEU A 27 2.54 -12.80 1.99
N ARG A 28 1.33 -13.26 2.35
CA ARG A 28 1.13 -14.44 3.20
C ARG A 28 0.86 -15.73 2.42
N TYR A 29 0.10 -15.62 1.33
CA TYR A 29 -0.41 -16.78 0.58
C TYR A 29 0.26 -16.96 -0.79
N TRP A 30 1.04 -15.97 -1.26
CA TRP A 30 1.90 -16.04 -2.44
C TRP A 30 3.37 -15.73 -2.08
N PRO A 31 4.02 -16.57 -1.25
CA PRO A 31 5.47 -16.52 -1.11
C PRO A 31 6.14 -16.96 -2.42
N GLY A 32 7.22 -16.29 -2.83
CA GLY A 32 7.99 -16.67 -4.02
C GLY A 32 7.37 -16.25 -5.37
N GLY A 33 6.63 -15.14 -5.41
CA GLY A 33 6.42 -14.38 -6.64
C GLY A 33 7.70 -13.69 -7.13
N ASP A 34 7.59 -12.80 -8.12
CA ASP A 34 8.77 -12.05 -8.59
C ASP A 34 9.38 -11.18 -7.48
N ALA A 35 10.71 -11.04 -7.49
CA ALA A 35 11.42 -10.30 -6.44
C ALA A 35 11.01 -8.82 -6.35
N GLN A 36 10.80 -8.15 -7.49
CA GLN A 36 10.39 -6.75 -7.53
C GLN A 36 8.92 -6.60 -7.08
N GLU A 37 8.05 -7.54 -7.46
CA GLU A 37 6.67 -7.58 -6.96
C GLU A 37 6.61 -7.78 -5.43
N GLN A 38 7.45 -8.67 -4.88
CA GLN A 38 7.51 -8.92 -3.44
C GLN A 38 8.07 -7.72 -2.67
N GLU A 39 9.12 -7.07 -3.16
CA GLU A 39 9.65 -5.81 -2.60
C GLU A 39 8.60 -4.68 -2.66
N PHE A 40 7.92 -4.52 -3.79
CA PHE A 40 6.81 -3.57 -3.95
C PHE A 40 5.66 -3.84 -2.97
N LEU A 41 5.26 -5.09 -2.78
CA LEU A 41 4.22 -5.46 -1.80
C LEU A 41 4.65 -5.16 -0.35
N VAL A 42 5.91 -5.38 0.00
CA VAL A 42 6.46 -5.02 1.32
C VAL A 42 6.44 -3.49 1.53
N TYR A 43 6.87 -2.72 0.53
CA TYR A 43 6.83 -1.26 0.57
C TYR A 43 5.39 -0.73 0.66
N LYS A 44 4.50 -1.17 -0.25
CA LYS A 44 3.09 -0.80 -0.29
C LYS A 44 2.39 -1.07 1.06
N LYS A 45 2.71 -2.19 1.71
CA LYS A 45 2.20 -2.52 3.05
C LYS A 45 2.60 -1.48 4.11
N GLN A 46 3.82 -0.96 4.05
CA GLN A 46 4.33 0.03 5.02
C GLN A 46 3.63 1.39 4.84
N GLU A 47 3.53 1.89 3.60
CA GLU A 47 2.86 3.16 3.30
C GLU A 47 1.36 3.11 3.64
N LEU A 48 0.65 2.04 3.24
CA LEU A 48 -0.75 1.84 3.59
C LEU A 48 -0.98 1.74 5.10
N PHE A 49 -0.08 1.08 5.84
CA PHE A 49 -0.15 1.04 7.30
C PHE A 49 0.05 2.43 7.91
N ARG A 50 1.01 3.21 7.40
CA ARG A 50 1.26 4.59 7.86
C ARG A 50 0.02 5.46 7.67
N VAL A 51 -0.56 5.50 6.46
CA VAL A 51 -1.77 6.29 6.17
C VAL A 51 -2.96 5.87 7.05
N LEU A 52 -3.13 4.58 7.31
CA LEU A 52 -4.18 4.09 8.21
C LEU A 52 -3.95 4.48 9.68
N VAL A 53 -2.70 4.56 10.13
CA VAL A 53 -2.34 5.04 11.48
C VAL A 53 -2.50 6.56 11.59
N GLU A 54 -2.02 7.32 10.61
CA GLU A 54 -2.18 8.78 10.53
C GLU A 54 -3.66 9.17 10.57
N GLN A 55 -4.50 8.53 9.75
CA GLN A 55 -5.96 8.69 9.80
C GLN A 55 -6.52 8.37 11.19
N THR A 56 -6.12 7.25 11.80
CA THR A 56 -6.63 6.78 13.10
C THR A 56 -6.25 7.73 14.24
N LEU A 57 -5.06 8.33 14.18
CA LEU A 57 -4.54 9.28 15.18
C LEU A 57 -4.91 10.74 14.88
N GLN A 58 -5.61 11.02 13.76
CA GLN A 58 -5.90 12.37 13.26
C GLN A 58 -4.63 13.22 13.07
N ILE A 59 -3.53 12.57 12.65
CA ILE A 59 -2.28 13.23 12.29
C ILE A 59 -2.41 13.66 10.82
N GLU A 60 -2.60 14.96 10.60
CA GLU A 60 -2.42 15.57 9.29
C GLU A 60 -0.91 15.68 9.02
N ALA A 61 -0.40 14.86 8.11
CA ALA A 61 0.91 15.06 7.52
C ALA A 61 0.82 16.20 6.49
N PHE A 62 1.67 17.22 6.67
CA PHE A 62 1.69 18.47 5.88
C PHE A 62 2.17 18.26 4.43
#